data_AF-A0A0F8WF39-F1
#
_entry.id   AF-A0A0F8WF39-F1
#
_cell.length_a   1.000
_cell.length_b   1.000
_cell.length_c   1.000
_cell.angle_alpha   90.00
_cell.angle_beta   90.00
_cell.angle_gamma   90.00
#
_symmetry.space_group_name_H-M   'P 1'
#
loop_
_entity.id
_entity.type
_entity.pdbx_description
1 polymer ?
#
loop_
_entity_poly.entity_id
_entity_poly.type
_entity_poly.pdbx_seq_one_letter_code
_entity_poly.pdbx_strand_id
1 'polypeptide(L)'
;EGVCIARKNAGGVKASYGIARAIRHLLPVFEAIDGERVKLAKDNAKRDRKGELLFTEDKTGYELTGATITEIRVGLARGTALTIHDNALATVEDTINTILGYTGDLYGNQALWLTATGFAVPGNKMDLVDVPNATAVTAIQAGLAKASALATVDSKIVTMYGAVLLIQARTNMIGAVSVEYTSPADSTGAFTIFCGDDYLAADSRALTATVTGYAGPDLTNATAKFRLLAADTYQTDTAAVKEADYEIAASIAVSGTTVTFSVDVPRATTLLLSPTPPDLASNYRWQFVVTTAGGEVLRAVTGTLTARKGIGGAT
;
A
#
# COMPACT_ATOMS: atom_id res chain seq x y z
N GLU A 1 -46.90 68.34 36.88
CA GLU A 1 -46.05 69.36 37.51
C GLU A 1 -44.62 69.11 37.06
N GLY A 2 -44.10 69.96 36.18
CA GLY A 2 -42.90 69.68 35.39
C GLY A 2 -41.64 70.22 36.06
N VAL A 3 -40.67 69.34 36.29
CA VAL A 3 -39.30 69.72 36.69
C VAL A 3 -38.52 70.02 35.41
N CYS A 4 -38.26 71.30 35.14
CA CYS A 4 -37.32 71.76 34.12
C CYS A 4 -35.91 71.85 34.72
N ILE A 5 -34.97 71.04 34.23
CA ILE A 5 -33.54 71.24 34.48
C ILE A 5 -32.93 71.81 33.19
N ALA A 6 -32.73 73.13 33.15
CA ALA A 6 -31.98 73.79 32.09
C ALA A 6 -30.53 73.97 32.54
N ARG A 7 -29.59 73.21 31.95
CA ARG A 7 -28.15 73.52 32.01
C ARG A 7 -27.73 74.23 30.74
N LYS A 8 -27.39 75.51 30.88
CA LYS A 8 -26.80 76.36 29.84
C LYS A 8 -25.29 76.09 29.80
N ASN A 9 -24.83 75.33 28.81
CA ASN A 9 -23.40 75.23 28.50
C ASN A 9 -23.07 76.23 27.39
N ALA A 10 -22.41 77.32 27.77
CA ALA A 10 -21.73 78.22 26.85
C ALA A 10 -20.40 77.55 26.44
N GLY A 11 -20.41 76.91 25.27
CA GLY A 11 -19.22 76.26 24.73
C GLY A 11 -19.59 75.56 23.44
N GLY A 12 -19.42 76.27 22.32
CA GLY A 12 -19.60 75.68 21.00
C GLY A 12 -18.61 74.54 20.80
N VAL A 13 -19.10 73.31 20.84
CA VAL A 13 -18.36 72.13 20.41
C VAL A 13 -18.65 71.95 18.92
N LYS A 14 -17.65 72.23 18.07
CA LYS A 14 -17.64 71.79 16.68
C LYS A 14 -17.38 70.28 16.68
N ALA A 15 -18.39 69.48 16.35
CA ALA A 15 -18.20 68.06 16.13
C ALA A 15 -17.55 67.84 14.76
N SER A 16 -16.36 67.24 14.79
CA SER A 16 -15.55 66.89 13.64
C SER A 16 -16.13 65.70 12.88
N TYR A 17 -15.89 65.74 11.58
CA TYR A 17 -16.27 64.83 10.49
C TYR A 17 -15.85 63.35 10.71
N GLY A 18 -16.45 62.66 11.68
CA GLY A 18 -16.07 61.28 12.07
C GLY A 18 -17.21 60.25 12.07
N ILE A 19 -18.48 60.66 12.00
CA ILE A 19 -19.63 59.75 12.17
C ILE A 19 -20.22 59.26 10.83
N ALA A 20 -19.93 59.93 9.71
CA ALA A 20 -20.43 59.54 8.39
C ALA A 20 -19.85 58.23 7.84
N ARG A 21 -18.82 57.63 8.47
CA ARG A 21 -18.21 56.37 8.03
C ARG A 21 -18.73 55.13 8.77
N ALA A 22 -19.32 55.27 9.95
CA ALA A 22 -19.86 54.14 10.72
C ALA A 22 -21.27 53.73 10.27
N ILE A 23 -22.04 54.65 9.68
CA ILE A 23 -23.42 54.37 9.21
C ILE A 23 -23.43 53.61 7.87
N ARG A 24 -22.34 53.67 7.09
CA ARG A 24 -22.23 52.99 5.79
C ARG A 24 -22.09 51.46 5.89
N HIS A 25 -21.76 50.93 7.07
CA HIS A 25 -21.63 49.48 7.30
C HIS A 25 -22.83 48.83 8.01
N LEU A 26 -23.87 49.61 8.36
CA LEU A 26 -25.11 49.09 8.97
C LEU A 26 -26.33 49.17 8.03
N LEU A 27 -26.17 49.74 6.83
CA LEU A 27 -27.24 49.82 5.82
C LEU A 27 -27.78 48.47 5.30
N PRO A 28 -27.05 47.32 5.34
CA PRO A 28 -27.65 46.03 4.93
C PRO A 28 -28.58 45.40 5.99
N VAL A 29 -28.65 45.95 7.21
CA VAL A 29 -29.38 45.31 8.33
C VAL A 29 -30.85 45.80 8.45
N PHE A 30 -31.26 46.81 7.67
CA PHE A 30 -32.63 47.34 7.68
C PHE A 30 -33.44 47.10 6.39
N GLU A 31 -32.89 46.40 5.39
CA GLU A 31 -33.65 45.98 4.20
C GLU A 31 -34.44 44.67 4.39
N ALA A 32 -34.45 44.09 5.59
CA ALA A 32 -35.11 42.82 5.88
C ALA A 32 -36.23 42.91 6.94
N ILE A 33 -36.98 44.02 6.97
CA ILE A 33 -38.26 44.08 7.71
C ILE A 33 -39.34 44.63 6.78
N ASP A 34 -40.28 43.75 6.47
CA ASP A 34 -41.54 43.88 5.73
C ASP A 34 -42.10 45.29 5.48
N GLY A 35 -42.37 45.57 4.20
CA GLY A 35 -43.77 45.64 3.73
C GLY A 35 -44.69 46.79 4.17
N GLU A 36 -44.32 47.64 5.13
CA GLU A 36 -45.15 48.78 5.54
C GLU A 36 -44.46 50.11 5.25
N ARG A 37 -44.87 50.71 4.13
CA ARG A 37 -44.68 52.14 3.86
C ARG A 37 -45.22 52.94 5.04
N VAL A 38 -44.33 53.56 5.80
CA VAL A 38 -44.66 54.62 6.77
C VAL A 38 -45.34 55.76 5.99
N LYS A 39 -46.67 55.74 5.96
CA LYS A 39 -47.49 56.90 5.61
C LYS A 39 -47.33 57.90 6.75
N LEU A 40 -46.33 58.78 6.66
CA LEU A 40 -46.31 60.00 7.43
C LEU A 40 -47.58 60.78 7.06
N ALA A 41 -48.50 60.86 8.02
CA ALA A 41 -49.75 61.59 7.91
C ALA A 41 -49.45 63.03 7.43
N LYS A 42 -49.93 63.35 6.23
CA LYS A 42 -49.81 64.65 5.56
C LYS A 42 -50.59 65.77 6.27
N ASP A 43 -51.28 65.47 7.37
CA ASP A 43 -52.37 66.31 7.87
C ASP A 43 -51.94 67.41 8.84
N ASN A 44 -50.64 67.55 9.18
CA ASN A 44 -50.17 68.64 10.06
C ASN A 44 -48.86 69.31 9.62
N ALA A 45 -48.48 69.20 8.34
CA ALA A 45 -47.33 69.92 7.83
C ALA A 45 -47.66 71.41 7.67
N LYS A 46 -46.98 72.28 8.44
CA LYS A 46 -47.04 73.74 8.27
C LYS A 46 -46.47 74.09 6.89
N ARG A 47 -47.35 74.54 5.99
CA ARG A 47 -46.98 75.15 4.71
C ARG A 47 -46.49 76.57 4.95
N ASP A 48 -45.55 77.03 4.14
CA ASP A 48 -45.15 78.44 4.17
C ASP A 48 -46.27 79.35 3.62
N ARG A 49 -46.06 80.68 3.65
CA ARG A 49 -47.06 81.65 3.17
C ARG A 49 -47.36 81.57 1.66
N LYS A 50 -46.61 80.76 0.89
CA LYS A 50 -46.86 80.51 -0.54
C LYS A 50 -47.49 79.14 -0.81
N GLY A 51 -47.70 78.32 0.23
CA GLY A 51 -48.35 77.02 0.11
C GLY A 51 -47.40 75.86 -0.19
N GLU A 52 -46.08 76.06 -0.10
CA GLU A 52 -45.09 74.99 -0.34
C GLU A 52 -44.75 74.24 0.95
N LEU A 53 -44.52 72.92 0.82
CA LEU A 53 -44.11 72.03 1.89
C LEU A 53 -42.59 72.16 2.10
N LEU A 54 -42.17 72.63 3.26
CA LEU A 54 -40.76 72.66 3.69
C LEU A 54 -40.30 71.27 4.14
N PHE A 55 -40.22 70.33 3.20
CA PHE A 55 -39.46 69.09 3.38
C PHE A 55 -38.71 68.82 2.08
N THR A 56 -37.42 69.16 2.04
CA THR A 56 -36.52 68.61 1.03
C THR A 56 -36.20 67.18 1.44
N GLU A 57 -36.88 66.24 0.77
CA GLU A 57 -36.58 64.82 0.83
C GLU A 57 -35.29 64.58 0.02
N ASP A 58 -34.13 64.63 0.69
CA ASP A 58 -32.94 63.95 0.17
C ASP A 58 -32.93 62.51 0.69
N LYS A 59 -32.47 61.59 -0.16
CA LYS A 59 -32.56 60.14 0.06
C LYS A 59 -31.51 59.62 1.05
N THR A 60 -31.05 60.44 1.99
CA THR A 60 -29.88 60.15 2.83
C THR A 60 -30.06 60.56 4.28
N GLY A 61 -31.26 60.39 4.85
CA GLY A 61 -31.48 60.57 6.28
C GLY A 61 -31.45 62.04 6.72
N TYR A 62 -32.22 62.36 7.75
CA TYR A 62 -32.36 63.71 8.24
C TYR A 62 -31.12 64.12 9.05
N GLU A 63 -30.19 64.85 8.43
CA GLU A 63 -29.04 65.43 9.14
C GLU A 63 -29.39 66.85 9.64
N LEU A 64 -29.59 66.99 10.95
CA LEU A 64 -29.75 68.28 11.62
C LEU A 64 -28.38 68.82 12.01
N THR A 65 -27.71 69.54 11.11
CA THR A 65 -26.46 70.24 11.43
C THR A 65 -26.73 71.67 11.89
N GLY A 66 -26.20 72.05 13.06
CA GLY A 66 -26.16 73.43 13.54
C GLY A 66 -27.33 73.91 14.41
N ALA A 67 -28.33 73.07 14.70
CA ALA A 67 -29.38 73.38 15.67
C ALA A 67 -29.10 72.69 17.01
N THR A 68 -29.18 73.43 18.12
CA THR A 68 -29.16 72.84 19.46
C THR A 68 -30.50 72.16 19.70
N ILE A 69 -30.57 70.85 19.53
CA ILE A 69 -31.76 70.07 19.83
C ILE A 69 -31.93 70.08 21.36
N THR A 70 -32.89 70.87 21.84
CA THR A 70 -33.17 71.00 23.28
C THR A 70 -34.26 70.02 23.73
N GLU A 71 -35.04 69.48 22.81
CA GLU A 71 -36.07 68.49 23.10
C GLU A 71 -36.33 67.63 21.85
N ILE A 72 -36.40 66.30 22.02
CA ILE A 72 -36.92 65.38 21.00
C ILE A 72 -38.22 64.80 21.57
N ARG A 73 -39.35 65.09 20.92
CA ARG A 73 -40.63 64.46 21.25
C ARG A 73 -40.92 63.35 20.24
N VAL A 74 -40.91 62.11 20.73
CA VAL A 74 -41.32 60.95 19.93
C VAL A 74 -42.78 60.64 20.30
N GLY A 75 -43.69 60.76 19.35
CA GLY A 75 -45.07 60.31 19.52
C GLY A 75 -45.14 58.79 19.32
N LEU A 76 -45.38 58.04 20.39
CA LEU A 76 -45.62 56.60 20.30
C LEU A 76 -47.13 56.33 20.19
N ALA A 77 -47.51 55.39 19.34
CA ALA A 77 -48.87 54.88 19.30
C ALA A 77 -49.21 54.18 20.63
N ARG A 78 -50.50 54.15 20.99
CA ARG A 78 -50.95 53.53 22.25
C ARG A 78 -50.60 52.04 22.24
N GLY A 79 -49.66 51.62 23.09
CA GLY A 79 -49.23 50.23 23.25
C GLY A 79 -47.83 49.89 22.72
N THR A 80 -47.07 50.83 22.14
CA THR A 80 -45.66 50.60 21.77
C THR A 80 -44.69 51.19 22.80
N ALA A 81 -43.66 50.41 23.14
CA ALA A 81 -42.56 50.84 24.00
C ALA A 81 -41.37 51.28 23.16
N LEU A 82 -40.81 52.46 23.46
CA LEU A 82 -39.53 52.88 22.90
C LEU A 82 -38.41 52.17 23.67
N THR A 83 -37.60 51.38 22.96
CA THR A 83 -36.39 50.78 23.53
C THR A 83 -35.19 51.55 23.00
N ILE A 84 -34.53 52.34 23.85
CA ILE A 84 -33.26 52.98 23.52
C ILE A 84 -32.17 52.00 23.94
N HIS A 85 -31.42 51.46 22.98
CA HIS A 85 -30.28 50.60 23.28
C HIS A 85 -29.05 51.49 23.54
N ASP A 86 -28.66 51.63 24.81
CA ASP A 86 -27.48 52.37 25.28
C ASP A 86 -26.13 51.68 24.95
N ASN A 87 -26.07 50.85 23.91
CA ASN A 87 -24.93 49.98 23.63
C ASN A 87 -23.70 50.69 23.03
N ALA A 88 -23.77 51.99 22.71
CA ALA A 88 -22.67 52.70 22.05
C ALA A 88 -21.59 53.23 23.01
N LEU A 89 -21.93 53.50 24.29
CA LEU A 89 -20.97 54.06 25.24
C LEU A 89 -20.04 53.00 25.85
N ALA A 90 -20.57 51.82 26.18
CA ALA A 90 -19.80 50.75 26.82
C ALA A 90 -18.63 50.25 25.95
N THR A 91 -18.82 50.16 24.63
CA THR A 91 -17.78 49.66 23.69
C THR A 91 -16.58 50.61 23.57
N VAL A 92 -16.79 51.91 23.78
CA VAL A 92 -15.71 52.91 23.72
C VAL A 92 -14.83 52.83 24.96
N GLU A 93 -15.42 52.64 26.14
CA GLU A 93 -14.69 52.53 27.41
C GLU A 93 -13.80 51.28 27.43
N ASP A 94 -14.31 50.14 26.97
CA ASP A 94 -13.52 48.89 26.85
C ASP A 94 -12.34 49.03 25.89
N THR A 95 -12.55 49.73 24.76
CA THR A 95 -11.49 49.99 23.77
C THR A 95 -10.39 50.87 24.35
N ILE A 96 -10.76 51.93 25.08
CA ILE A 96 -9.80 52.83 25.75
C ILE A 96 -8.99 52.07 26.80
N ASN A 97 -9.65 51.26 27.64
CA ASN A 97 -8.97 50.46 28.66
C ASN A 97 -7.98 49.46 28.06
N THR A 98 -8.31 48.86 26.91
CA THR A 98 -7.40 47.95 26.18
C THR A 98 -6.15 48.66 25.66
N ILE A 99 -6.32 49.84 25.04
CA ILE A 99 -5.19 50.63 24.52
C ILE A 99 -4.26 51.05 25.67
N LEU A 100 -4.84 51.50 26.79
CA LEU A 100 -4.08 51.90 27.97
C LEU A 100 -3.27 50.73 28.55
N GLY A 101 -3.83 49.52 28.55
CA GLY A 101 -3.12 48.29 28.94
C GLY A 101 -1.87 48.04 28.08
N TYR A 102 -2.00 48.07 26.75
CA TYR A 102 -0.86 47.86 25.84
C TYR A 102 0.22 48.93 25.97
N THR A 103 -0.13 50.19 26.26
CA THR A 103 0.87 51.21 26.56
C THR A 103 1.62 50.94 27.85
N GLY A 104 0.97 50.36 28.87
CA GLY A 104 1.64 49.96 30.12
C GLY A 104 2.73 48.92 29.88
N ASP A 105 2.44 47.88 29.10
CA ASP A 105 3.42 46.84 28.75
C ASP A 105 4.59 47.40 27.94
N LEU A 106 4.32 48.33 27.02
CA LEU A 106 5.35 48.97 26.21
C LEU A 106 6.33 49.78 27.08
N TYR A 107 5.80 50.57 28.02
CA TYR A 107 6.63 51.35 28.95
C TYR A 107 7.37 50.45 29.95
N GLY A 108 6.76 49.37 30.45
CA GLY A 108 7.42 48.40 31.31
C GLY A 108 8.60 47.70 30.63
N ASN A 109 8.45 47.36 29.35
CA ASN A 109 9.47 46.65 28.58
C ASN A 109 10.61 47.55 28.07
N GLN A 110 10.46 48.88 28.06
CA GLN A 110 11.56 49.79 27.69
C GLN A 110 12.77 49.62 28.62
N ALA A 111 12.54 49.43 29.93
CA ALA A 111 13.63 49.20 30.88
C ALA A 111 14.38 47.89 30.58
N LEU A 112 13.66 46.84 30.17
CA LEU A 112 14.27 45.55 29.81
C LEU A 112 15.13 45.64 28.56
N TRP A 113 14.74 46.46 27.58
CA TRP A 113 15.54 46.67 26.35
C TRP A 113 16.78 47.51 26.61
N LEU A 114 16.70 48.49 27.51
CA LEU A 114 17.83 49.33 27.91
C LEU A 114 18.88 48.55 28.73
N THR A 115 18.46 47.53 29.48
CA THR A 115 19.36 46.68 30.27
C THR A 115 19.75 45.37 29.56
N ALA A 116 19.29 45.13 28.34
CA ALA A 116 19.70 43.98 27.55
C ALA A 116 21.16 44.13 27.12
N THR A 117 22.07 43.68 27.99
CA THR A 117 23.48 43.52 27.68
C THR A 117 23.65 42.28 26.80
N GLY A 118 24.38 42.39 25.69
CA GLY A 118 24.62 41.27 24.75
C GLY A 118 24.28 41.53 23.28
N PHE A 119 23.83 42.73 22.90
CA PHE A 119 23.78 43.07 21.47
C PHE A 119 25.20 43.17 20.92
N ALA A 120 25.50 42.35 19.90
CA ALA A 120 26.77 42.41 19.20
C ALA A 120 26.92 43.78 18.50
N VAL A 121 27.97 44.53 18.84
CA VAL A 121 28.34 45.76 18.12
C VAL A 121 29.14 45.37 16.88
N PRO A 122 29.03 46.09 15.73
CA PRO A 122 29.88 45.84 14.58
C PRO A 122 31.37 45.89 14.98
N GLY A 123 32.11 44.81 14.69
CA GLY A 123 33.50 44.64 15.12
C GLY A 123 33.70 43.71 16.31
N ASN A 124 32.64 43.37 17.07
CA ASN A 124 32.69 42.26 18.00
C ASN A 124 32.87 40.96 17.22
N LYS A 125 33.90 40.18 17.58
CA LYS A 125 33.96 38.79 17.14
C LYS A 125 32.76 38.09 17.77
N MET A 126 31.91 37.46 16.96
CA MET A 126 30.96 36.47 17.49
C MET A 126 31.80 35.40 18.16
N ASP A 127 31.89 35.46 19.47
CA ASP A 127 32.67 34.51 20.24
C ASP A 127 31.92 33.19 20.25
N LEU A 128 32.30 32.30 19.35
CA LEU A 128 31.77 30.94 19.26
C LEU A 128 32.59 29.97 20.14
N VAL A 129 33.65 30.46 20.79
CA VAL A 129 34.64 29.65 21.52
C VAL A 129 34.35 29.68 23.02
N ASP A 130 33.83 30.78 23.55
CA ASP A 130 33.50 30.92 24.97
C ASP A 130 32.03 30.57 25.28
N VAL A 131 31.78 30.24 26.55
CA VAL A 131 30.44 29.91 27.08
C VAL A 131 29.54 31.14 26.99
N PRO A 132 28.27 31.00 26.52
CA PRO A 132 27.53 29.75 26.27
C PRO A 132 27.64 29.19 24.84
N ASN A 133 28.30 29.89 23.92
CA ASN A 133 28.27 29.54 22.50
C ASN A 133 29.09 28.28 22.18
N ALA A 134 30.14 28.00 22.96
CA ALA A 134 30.91 26.75 22.88
C ALA A 134 30.03 25.49 23.00
N THR A 135 29.01 25.54 23.89
CA THR A 135 28.06 24.43 24.09
C THR A 135 27.20 24.18 22.85
N ALA A 136 26.77 25.25 22.17
CA ALA A 136 26.00 25.13 20.94
C ALA A 136 26.84 24.50 19.80
N VAL A 137 28.12 24.88 19.67
CA VAL A 137 29.04 24.30 18.69
C VAL A 137 29.27 22.80 18.97
N THR A 138 29.51 22.41 20.23
CA THR A 138 29.66 21.00 20.60
C THR A 138 28.40 20.19 20.27
N ALA A 139 27.21 20.72 20.54
CA ALA A 139 25.95 20.05 20.23
C ALA A 139 25.74 19.86 18.71
N ILE A 140 26.09 20.87 17.90
CA ILE A 140 26.06 20.79 16.43
C ILE A 140 27.04 19.74 15.92
N GLN A 141 28.27 19.72 16.44
CA GLN A 141 29.29 18.73 16.06
C GLN A 141 28.87 17.30 16.43
N ALA A 142 28.27 17.10 17.61
CA ALA A 142 27.73 15.81 18.02
C ALA A 142 26.57 15.34 17.11
N GLY A 143 25.68 16.26 16.71
CA GLY A 143 24.62 15.99 15.75
C GLY A 143 25.17 15.57 14.38
N LEU A 144 26.23 16.24 13.90
CA LEU A 144 26.89 15.91 12.63
C LEU A 144 27.59 14.55 12.67
N ALA A 145 28.24 14.19 13.78
CA ALA A 145 28.83 12.86 13.98
C ALA A 145 27.77 11.74 13.99
N LYS A 146 26.55 12.02 14.49
CA LYS A 146 25.43 11.08 14.42
C LYS A 146 24.94 10.88 12.98
N ALA A 147 24.96 11.95 12.16
CA ALA A 147 24.58 11.87 10.74
C ALA A 147 25.58 11.03 9.91
N SER A 148 26.88 11.13 10.17
CA SER A 148 27.89 10.31 9.48
C SER A 148 27.79 8.82 9.84
N ALA A 149 27.45 8.51 11.10
CA ALA A 149 27.12 7.16 11.52
C ALA A 149 25.89 6.60 10.76
N LEU A 150 24.86 7.44 10.54
CA LEU A 150 23.66 7.05 9.80
C LEU A 150 23.97 6.77 8.32
N ALA A 151 24.80 7.59 7.66
CA ALA A 151 25.25 7.35 6.29
C ALA A 151 26.00 6.00 6.14
N THR A 152 26.78 5.63 7.16
CA THR A 152 27.47 4.32 7.19
C THR A 152 26.48 3.16 7.30
N VAL A 153 25.40 3.33 8.06
CA VAL A 153 24.33 2.32 8.17
C VAL A 153 23.59 2.16 6.84
N ASP A 154 23.27 3.26 6.16
CA ASP A 154 22.56 3.25 4.87
C ASP A 154 23.35 2.48 3.79
N SER A 155 24.66 2.73 3.67
CA SER A 155 25.55 2.00 2.75
C SER A 155 25.59 0.48 3.02
N LYS A 156 25.58 0.08 4.30
CA LYS A 156 25.51 -1.33 4.68
C LYS A 156 24.18 -1.97 4.28
N ILE A 157 23.06 -1.25 4.46
CA ILE A 157 21.73 -1.74 4.08
C ILE A 157 21.65 -1.97 2.57
N VAL A 158 22.13 -1.03 1.76
CA VAL A 158 22.17 -1.17 0.29
C VAL A 158 22.99 -2.41 -0.12
N THR A 159 24.14 -2.62 0.52
CA THR A 159 25.00 -3.79 0.26
C THR A 159 24.31 -5.11 0.64
N MET A 160 23.66 -5.16 1.81
CA MET A 160 22.91 -6.34 2.26
C MET A 160 21.73 -6.65 1.35
N TYR A 161 20.99 -5.62 0.91
CA TYR A 161 19.87 -5.79 -0.01
C TYR A 161 20.32 -6.37 -1.37
N GLY A 162 21.45 -5.88 -1.90
CA GLY A 162 22.06 -6.45 -3.11
C GLY A 162 22.45 -7.93 -2.95
N ALA A 163 23.01 -8.32 -1.81
CA ALA A 163 23.33 -9.71 -1.51
C ALA A 163 22.07 -10.60 -1.42
N VAL A 164 21.00 -10.10 -0.79
CA VAL A 164 19.72 -10.82 -0.69
C VAL A 164 19.11 -11.06 -2.08
N LEU A 165 19.12 -10.06 -2.97
CA LEU A 165 18.64 -10.21 -4.35
C LEU A 165 19.46 -11.24 -5.13
N LEU A 166 20.79 -11.28 -4.95
CA LEU A 166 21.65 -12.28 -5.58
C LEU A 166 21.36 -13.70 -5.06
N ILE A 167 21.15 -13.85 -3.74
CA ILE A 167 20.74 -15.12 -3.14
C ILE A 167 19.40 -15.55 -3.71
N GLN A 168 18.41 -14.65 -3.73
CA GLN A 168 17.09 -14.94 -4.29
C GLN A 168 17.17 -15.36 -5.76
N ALA A 169 17.97 -14.66 -6.58
CA ALA A 169 18.18 -15.03 -7.98
C ALA A 169 18.78 -16.44 -8.12
N ARG A 170 19.79 -16.77 -7.31
CA ARG A 170 20.40 -18.11 -7.30
C ARG A 170 19.43 -19.19 -6.80
N THR A 171 18.66 -18.91 -5.74
CA THR A 171 17.65 -19.85 -5.23
C THR A 171 16.54 -20.09 -6.24
N ASN A 172 16.10 -19.06 -6.97
CA ASN A 172 15.12 -19.21 -8.04
C ASN A 172 15.63 -20.09 -9.19
N MET A 173 16.94 -20.12 -9.46
CA MET A 173 17.54 -21.03 -10.45
C MET A 173 17.56 -22.49 -9.99
N ILE A 174 17.55 -22.76 -8.68
CA ILE A 174 17.59 -24.13 -8.13
C ILE A 174 16.25 -24.85 -8.36
N GLY A 175 15.13 -24.13 -8.47
CA GLY A 175 13.79 -24.71 -8.63
C GLY A 175 13.46 -25.31 -10.00
N ALA A 176 14.31 -25.15 -11.02
CA ALA A 176 13.98 -25.48 -12.40
C ALA A 176 15.03 -26.34 -13.14
N VAL A 177 15.98 -26.95 -12.42
CA VAL A 177 16.93 -27.88 -13.04
C VAL A 177 16.32 -29.28 -13.03
N SER A 178 15.62 -29.64 -14.11
CA SER A 178 15.33 -31.03 -14.43
C SER A 178 16.48 -31.59 -15.27
N VAL A 179 17.21 -32.57 -14.74
CA VAL A 179 18.10 -33.40 -15.56
C VAL A 179 17.23 -34.52 -16.13
N GLU A 180 16.90 -34.43 -17.41
CA GLU A 180 16.24 -35.50 -18.13
C GLU A 180 17.23 -36.67 -18.29
N TYR A 181 17.07 -37.70 -17.46
CA TYR A 181 17.86 -38.92 -17.54
C TYR A 181 17.14 -39.94 -18.40
N THR A 182 17.50 -40.01 -19.67
CA THR A 182 17.19 -41.17 -20.50
C THR A 182 18.24 -42.23 -20.16
N SER A 183 17.86 -43.34 -19.50
CA SER A 183 18.76 -44.49 -19.35
C SER A 183 18.90 -45.13 -20.75
N PRO A 184 20.01 -44.98 -21.47
CA PRO A 184 20.17 -45.73 -22.71
C PRO A 184 20.24 -47.21 -22.33
N ALA A 185 19.34 -48.02 -22.87
CA ALA A 185 19.55 -49.46 -22.83
C ALA A 185 20.76 -49.75 -23.72
N ASP A 186 21.76 -50.46 -23.20
CA ASP A 186 22.87 -50.90 -24.04
C ASP A 186 22.39 -51.95 -25.06
N SER A 187 23.26 -52.35 -25.99
CA SER A 187 22.92 -53.38 -26.99
C SER A 187 22.64 -54.76 -26.38
N THR A 188 22.89 -54.95 -25.07
CA THR A 188 22.58 -56.17 -24.32
C THR A 188 21.22 -56.08 -23.61
N GLY A 189 20.51 -54.96 -23.74
CA GLY A 189 19.24 -54.69 -23.06
C GLY A 189 19.41 -54.37 -21.58
N ALA A 190 20.60 -53.98 -21.13
CA ALA A 190 20.82 -53.56 -19.76
C ALA A 190 20.33 -52.12 -19.56
N PHE A 191 19.51 -51.87 -18.54
CA PHE A 191 19.12 -50.50 -18.16
C PHE A 191 19.01 -50.34 -16.63
N THR A 192 19.05 -49.08 -16.19
CA THR A 192 18.94 -48.71 -14.77
C THR A 192 17.63 -47.98 -14.52
N ILE A 193 16.94 -48.35 -13.44
CA ILE A 193 15.79 -47.59 -12.91
C ILE A 193 16.03 -47.20 -11.46
N PHE A 194 15.34 -46.17 -11.01
CA PHE A 194 15.40 -45.68 -9.65
C PHE A 194 14.14 -46.09 -8.89
N CYS A 195 14.33 -46.73 -7.74
CA CYS A 195 13.24 -47.09 -6.85
C CYS A 195 12.55 -45.80 -6.36
N GLY A 196 11.24 -45.73 -6.51
CA GLY A 196 10.48 -44.54 -6.12
C GLY A 196 10.19 -43.55 -7.24
N ASP A 197 10.63 -43.83 -8.48
CA ASP A 197 10.30 -43.02 -9.65
C ASP A 197 9.23 -43.68 -10.52
N ASP A 198 8.52 -42.85 -11.28
CA ASP A 198 7.52 -43.24 -12.28
C ASP A 198 8.17 -43.36 -13.67
N TYR A 199 7.82 -44.42 -14.41
CA TYR A 199 8.23 -44.65 -15.80
C TYR A 199 6.97 -44.78 -16.66
N LEU A 200 6.33 -43.65 -16.97
CA LEU A 200 5.03 -43.59 -17.64
C LEU A 200 5.15 -43.00 -19.06
N ALA A 201 4.30 -43.47 -19.97
CA ALA A 201 4.22 -42.99 -21.34
C ALA A 201 3.73 -41.53 -21.40
N ALA A 202 2.84 -41.14 -20.48
CA ALA A 202 2.35 -39.77 -20.36
C ALA A 202 3.47 -38.74 -20.17
N ASP A 203 4.57 -39.15 -19.50
CA ASP A 203 5.74 -38.32 -19.25
C ASP A 203 6.90 -38.63 -20.22
N SER A 204 6.65 -39.43 -21.26
CA SER A 204 7.69 -39.90 -22.21
C SER A 204 8.82 -40.73 -21.57
N ARG A 205 8.56 -41.37 -20.43
CA ARG A 205 9.54 -42.18 -19.67
C ARG A 205 9.20 -43.67 -19.59
N ALA A 206 8.19 -44.13 -20.33
CA ALA A 206 7.83 -45.55 -20.39
C ALA A 206 9.02 -46.41 -20.82
N LEU A 207 9.16 -47.58 -20.20
CA LEU A 207 10.20 -48.53 -20.58
C LEU A 207 9.82 -49.14 -21.94
N THR A 208 10.65 -48.90 -22.94
CA THR A 208 10.38 -49.29 -24.32
C THR A 208 11.51 -50.17 -24.87
N ALA A 209 11.15 -51.29 -25.49
CA ALA A 209 12.08 -52.18 -26.18
C ALA A 209 11.66 -52.35 -27.64
N THR A 210 12.60 -52.15 -28.57
CA THR A 210 12.34 -52.27 -30.01
C THR A 210 13.17 -53.40 -30.59
N VAL A 211 12.50 -54.32 -31.28
CA VAL A 211 13.11 -55.44 -32.01
C VAL A 211 12.94 -55.19 -33.50
N THR A 212 14.05 -55.01 -34.20
CA THR A 212 14.06 -54.89 -35.67
C THR A 212 14.35 -56.24 -36.31
N GLY A 213 13.73 -56.52 -37.47
CA GLY A 213 13.95 -57.80 -38.17
C GLY A 213 13.28 -58.99 -37.47
N TYR A 214 12.18 -58.75 -36.75
CA TYR A 214 11.40 -59.78 -36.09
C TYR A 214 10.88 -60.81 -37.11
N ALA A 215 11.20 -62.08 -36.89
CA ALA A 215 10.83 -63.21 -37.72
C ALA A 215 10.05 -64.30 -36.94
N GLY A 216 9.45 -63.92 -35.81
CA GLY A 216 8.63 -64.82 -34.99
C GLY A 216 7.18 -64.93 -35.47
N PRO A 217 6.30 -65.58 -34.68
CA PRO A 217 4.87 -65.71 -34.99
C PRO A 217 4.18 -64.35 -35.17
N ASP A 218 3.04 -64.35 -35.88
CA ASP A 218 2.21 -63.14 -35.99
C ASP A 218 1.75 -62.65 -34.61
N LEU A 219 2.01 -61.37 -34.34
CA LEU A 219 1.67 -60.72 -33.08
C LEU A 219 0.36 -59.91 -33.17
N THR A 220 -0.37 -60.02 -34.27
CA THR A 220 -1.70 -59.43 -34.41
C THR A 220 -2.63 -59.95 -33.31
N ASN A 221 -3.22 -59.04 -32.53
CA ASN A 221 -4.04 -59.34 -31.34
C ASN A 221 -3.30 -60.10 -30.22
N ALA A 222 -1.98 -60.14 -30.23
CA ALA A 222 -1.22 -60.68 -29.12
C ALA A 222 -1.32 -59.77 -27.88
N THR A 223 -1.13 -60.36 -26.70
CA THR A 223 -1.02 -59.62 -25.44
C THR A 223 0.42 -59.70 -24.93
N ALA A 224 0.95 -58.61 -24.35
CA ALA A 224 2.28 -58.61 -23.75
C ALA A 224 2.21 -58.31 -22.26
N LYS A 225 3.16 -58.89 -21.54
CA LYS A 225 3.44 -58.58 -20.14
C LYS A 225 4.92 -58.31 -19.97
N PHE A 226 5.23 -57.22 -19.28
CA PHE A 226 6.56 -56.98 -18.74
C PHE A 226 6.69 -57.73 -17.43
N ARG A 227 7.76 -58.52 -17.29
CA ARG A 227 8.07 -59.25 -16.06
C ARG A 227 9.42 -58.82 -15.52
N LEU A 228 9.49 -58.69 -14.20
CA LEU A 228 10.74 -58.54 -13.45
C LEU A 228 10.93 -59.77 -12.57
N LEU A 229 12.14 -60.33 -12.62
CA LEU A 229 12.56 -61.47 -11.84
C LEU A 229 13.86 -61.13 -11.13
N ALA A 230 13.96 -61.41 -9.84
CA ALA A 230 15.20 -61.29 -9.10
C ALA A 230 16.28 -62.19 -9.74
N ALA A 231 17.49 -61.65 -9.87
CA ALA A 231 18.57 -62.28 -10.63
C ALA A 231 19.00 -63.64 -10.05
N ASP A 232 18.89 -63.82 -8.74
CA ASP A 232 19.14 -65.07 -8.03
C ASP A 232 18.11 -66.15 -8.40
N THR A 233 16.85 -65.76 -8.54
CA THR A 233 15.75 -66.64 -8.93
C THR A 233 15.86 -67.03 -10.40
N TYR A 234 16.25 -66.09 -11.28
CA TYR A 234 16.40 -66.34 -12.71
C TYR A 234 17.48 -67.36 -13.06
N GLN A 235 18.63 -67.35 -12.37
CA GLN A 235 19.73 -68.27 -12.71
C GLN A 235 19.39 -69.75 -12.51
N THR A 236 18.41 -70.04 -11.65
CA THR A 236 17.96 -71.41 -11.39
C THR A 236 16.86 -71.89 -12.34
N ASP A 237 16.37 -71.02 -13.23
CA ASP A 237 15.10 -71.23 -13.92
C ASP A 237 15.23 -71.18 -15.43
N THR A 238 15.40 -72.36 -16.04
CA THR A 238 15.35 -72.53 -17.49
C THR A 238 13.91 -72.64 -18.01
N ALA A 239 12.91 -72.78 -17.14
CA ALA A 239 11.50 -72.92 -17.51
C ALA A 239 10.81 -71.55 -17.61
N ALA A 240 10.00 -71.33 -18.65
CA ALA A 240 9.34 -70.05 -18.93
C ALA A 240 8.19 -69.67 -17.96
N VAL A 241 8.02 -70.39 -16.83
CA VAL A 241 6.70 -70.53 -16.16
C VAL A 241 6.68 -70.21 -14.67
N LYS A 242 7.79 -69.87 -14.02
CA LYS A 242 7.71 -69.47 -12.60
C LYS A 242 7.13 -68.06 -12.43
N GLU A 243 6.52 -67.82 -11.26
CA GLU A 243 5.94 -66.53 -10.86
C GLU A 243 7.02 -65.44 -10.91
N ALA A 244 6.77 -64.39 -11.68
CA ALA A 244 7.61 -63.20 -11.66
C ALA A 244 7.36 -62.42 -10.36
N ASP A 245 8.38 -61.76 -9.82
CA ASP A 245 8.20 -60.87 -8.67
C ASP A 245 7.21 -59.76 -9.01
N TYR A 246 7.26 -59.29 -10.26
CA TYR A 246 6.31 -58.32 -10.79
C TYR A 246 5.91 -58.68 -12.22
N GLU A 247 4.63 -58.50 -12.50
CA GLU A 247 4.04 -58.66 -13.82
C GLU A 247 3.12 -57.48 -14.12
N ILE A 248 3.39 -56.79 -15.22
CA ILE A 248 2.69 -55.57 -15.62
C ILE A 248 2.24 -55.73 -17.08
N ALA A 249 1.02 -55.32 -17.39
CA ALA A 249 0.53 -55.32 -18.76
C ALA A 249 1.40 -54.38 -19.62
N ALA A 250 1.79 -54.86 -20.80
CA ALA A 250 2.57 -54.09 -21.76
C ALA A 250 1.81 -53.96 -23.08
N SER A 251 2.07 -52.88 -23.79
CA SER A 251 1.58 -52.65 -25.15
C SER A 251 2.54 -53.23 -26.18
N ILE A 252 1.98 -53.66 -27.32
CA ILE A 252 2.72 -54.12 -28.50
C ILE A 252 2.34 -53.24 -29.68
N ALA A 253 3.32 -52.75 -30.43
CA ALA A 253 3.14 -52.11 -31.72
C ALA A 253 3.98 -52.83 -32.77
N VAL A 254 3.37 -53.18 -33.90
CA VAL A 254 4.03 -53.87 -35.02
C VAL A 254 4.01 -52.97 -36.25
N SER A 255 5.17 -52.76 -36.86
CA SER A 255 5.33 -52.00 -38.11
C SER A 255 6.32 -52.72 -39.02
N GLY A 256 5.80 -53.46 -40.02
CA GLY A 256 6.60 -54.34 -40.85
C GLY A 256 7.29 -55.43 -40.02
N THR A 257 8.61 -55.49 -40.06
CA THR A 257 9.42 -56.42 -39.25
C THR A 257 9.93 -55.78 -37.95
N THR A 258 9.47 -54.58 -37.60
CA THR A 258 9.82 -53.91 -36.35
C THR A 258 8.69 -54.08 -35.34
N VAL A 259 9.03 -54.60 -34.16
CA VAL A 259 8.11 -54.76 -33.02
C VAL A 259 8.59 -53.89 -31.87
N THR A 260 7.71 -53.06 -31.33
CA THR A 260 7.97 -52.21 -30.17
C THR A 260 7.08 -52.66 -29.01
N PHE A 261 7.72 -52.93 -27.88
CA PHE A 261 7.06 -53.20 -26.60
C PHE A 261 7.21 -51.97 -25.72
N SER A 262 6.13 -51.56 -25.06
CA SER A 262 6.17 -50.45 -24.10
C SER A 262 5.36 -50.76 -22.86
N VAL A 263 5.87 -50.39 -21.69
CA VAL A 263 5.22 -50.60 -20.39
C VAL A 263 5.35 -49.37 -19.51
N ASP A 264 4.24 -49.03 -18.86
CA ASP A 264 4.18 -48.06 -17.79
C ASP A 264 4.50 -48.75 -16.46
N VAL A 265 5.59 -48.33 -15.81
CA VAL A 265 5.96 -48.84 -14.49
C VAL A 265 5.71 -47.72 -13.47
N PRO A 266 4.59 -47.78 -12.73
CA PRO A 266 4.28 -46.75 -11.76
C PRO A 266 5.23 -46.81 -10.56
N ARG A 267 5.38 -45.67 -9.89
CA ARG A 267 6.18 -45.49 -8.67
C ARG A 267 5.83 -46.50 -7.59
N ALA A 268 4.56 -46.84 -7.44
CA ALA A 268 4.13 -47.86 -6.50
C ALA A 268 4.84 -49.21 -6.74
N THR A 269 5.10 -49.57 -8.00
CA THR A 269 5.84 -50.79 -8.35
C THR A 269 7.34 -50.61 -8.15
N THR A 270 7.93 -49.49 -8.60
CA THR A 270 9.38 -49.27 -8.45
C THR A 270 9.82 -49.11 -6.99
N LEU A 271 8.93 -48.66 -6.09
CA LEU A 271 9.16 -48.60 -4.64
C LEU A 271 9.35 -49.98 -4.00
N LEU A 272 8.77 -51.03 -4.59
CA LEU A 272 8.87 -52.39 -4.06
C LEU A 272 10.13 -53.12 -4.54
N LEU A 273 10.90 -52.51 -5.44
CA LEU A 273 12.16 -53.07 -5.91
C LEU A 273 13.25 -52.87 -4.85
N SER A 274 13.96 -53.95 -4.55
CA SER A 274 15.16 -53.89 -3.72
C SER A 274 16.26 -53.19 -4.51
N PRO A 275 16.89 -52.11 -4.00
CA PRO A 275 17.99 -51.48 -4.70
C PRO A 275 19.26 -52.36 -4.68
N THR A 276 20.00 -52.37 -5.79
CA THR A 276 21.28 -53.06 -5.92
C THR A 276 22.37 -52.28 -5.18
N PRO A 277 23.16 -52.94 -4.31
CA PRO A 277 24.40 -52.38 -3.79
C PRO A 277 25.29 -51.80 -4.91
N PRO A 278 26.09 -50.75 -4.67
CA PRO A 278 26.91 -50.09 -5.69
C PRO A 278 27.82 -51.03 -6.49
N ASP A 279 28.27 -52.11 -5.85
CA ASP A 279 29.25 -53.09 -6.32
C ASP A 279 28.66 -54.26 -7.12
N LEU A 280 27.34 -54.39 -7.22
CA LEU A 280 26.69 -55.46 -7.98
C LEU A 280 26.11 -54.93 -9.30
N ALA A 281 26.33 -55.70 -10.38
CA ALA A 281 26.08 -55.26 -11.76
C ALA A 281 24.60 -55.33 -12.21
N SER A 282 23.78 -56.16 -11.55
CA SER A 282 22.32 -56.21 -11.76
C SER A 282 21.69 -57.08 -10.68
N ASN A 283 20.46 -56.77 -10.27
CA ASN A 283 19.70 -57.57 -9.33
C ASN A 283 18.37 -58.09 -9.89
N TYR A 284 17.99 -57.65 -11.09
CA TYR A 284 16.82 -58.14 -11.77
C TYR A 284 17.13 -58.53 -13.22
N ARG A 285 16.33 -59.46 -13.72
CA ARG A 285 16.18 -59.82 -15.12
C ARG A 285 14.79 -59.37 -15.54
N TRP A 286 14.71 -58.70 -16.68
CA TRP A 286 13.44 -58.27 -17.23
C TRP A 286 13.16 -59.04 -18.52
N GLN A 287 11.88 -59.22 -18.82
CA GLN A 287 11.47 -59.84 -20.07
C GLN A 287 10.09 -59.32 -20.51
N PHE A 288 9.90 -59.18 -21.82
CA PHE A 288 8.58 -59.09 -22.42
C PHE A 288 8.12 -60.50 -22.80
N VAL A 289 7.08 -60.97 -22.12
CA VAL A 289 6.40 -62.23 -22.44
C VAL A 289 5.16 -61.91 -23.25
N VAL A 290 5.05 -62.54 -24.41
CA VAL A 290 3.96 -62.32 -25.36
C VAL A 290 3.14 -63.60 -25.44
N THR A 291 1.82 -63.45 -25.36
CA THR A 291 0.87 -64.52 -25.67
C THR A 291 0.21 -64.19 -27.00
N THR A 292 0.45 -65.02 -28.01
CA THR A 292 -0.16 -64.85 -29.35
C THR A 292 -1.66 -65.07 -29.30
N ALA A 293 -2.38 -64.66 -30.34
CA ALA A 293 -3.83 -64.93 -30.45
C ALA A 293 -4.16 -66.43 -30.40
N GLY A 294 -3.23 -67.31 -30.81
CA GLY A 294 -3.36 -68.76 -30.71
C GLY A 294 -3.06 -69.34 -29.32
N GLY A 295 -2.70 -68.49 -28.35
CA GLY A 295 -2.36 -68.90 -26.98
C GLY A 295 -0.92 -69.36 -26.79
N GLU A 296 -0.07 -69.28 -27.81
CA GLU A 296 1.36 -69.59 -27.67
C GLU A 296 2.05 -68.50 -26.85
N VAL A 297 2.84 -68.92 -25.86
CA VAL A 297 3.59 -68.01 -24.98
C VAL A 297 5.06 -68.01 -25.39
N LEU A 298 5.59 -66.84 -25.70
CA LEU A 298 6.99 -66.66 -26.11
C LEU A 298 7.66 -65.51 -25.34
N ARG A 299 8.98 -65.63 -25.15
CA ARG A 299 9.82 -64.58 -24.59
C ARG A 299 10.37 -63.74 -25.75
N ALA A 300 9.83 -62.55 -25.95
CA ALA A 300 10.15 -61.72 -27.12
C ALA A 300 11.49 -60.98 -26.96
N VAL A 301 11.72 -60.41 -25.78
CA VAL A 301 12.95 -59.69 -25.43
C VAL A 301 13.27 -59.93 -23.96
N THR A 302 14.56 -59.99 -23.64
CA THR A 302 15.07 -60.11 -22.27
C THR A 302 16.31 -59.24 -22.10
N GLY A 303 16.59 -58.84 -20.86
CA GLY A 303 17.80 -58.10 -20.50
C GLY A 303 18.04 -58.10 -19.00
N THR A 304 19.00 -57.29 -18.56
CA THR A 304 19.28 -57.03 -17.14
C THR A 304 18.69 -55.70 -16.72
N LEU A 305 18.23 -55.64 -15.46
CA LEU A 305 17.78 -54.42 -14.83
C LEU A 305 18.55 -54.23 -13.53
N THR A 306 19.03 -53.01 -13.35
CA THR A 306 19.65 -52.56 -12.09
C THR A 306 18.72 -51.55 -11.43
N ALA A 307 18.14 -51.93 -10.30
CA ALA A 307 17.36 -51.00 -9.49
C ALA A 307 18.30 -50.21 -8.58
N ARG A 308 18.25 -48.87 -8.60
CA ARG A 308 19.07 -47.99 -7.76
C ARG A 308 18.19 -47.23 -6.77
N LYS A 309 18.73 -46.85 -5.62
CA LYS A 309 17.99 -46.01 -4.66
C LYS A 309 17.76 -44.62 -5.29
N GLY A 310 16.50 -44.17 -5.36
CA GLY A 310 16.17 -42.82 -5.82
C GLY A 310 16.69 -41.74 -4.86
N ILE A 311 17.00 -40.55 -5.39
CA ILE A 311 17.54 -39.41 -4.63
C ILE A 311 16.53 -38.92 -3.57
N GLY A 312 15.23 -39.11 -3.79
CA GLY A 312 14.17 -38.78 -2.83
C GLY A 312 13.90 -39.84 -1.76
N GLY A 313 14.57 -41.01 -1.80
CA GLY A 313 14.31 -42.14 -0.91
C GLY A 313 15.02 -42.09 0.44
N ALA A 314 15.28 -40.90 0.99
CA ALA A 314 15.77 -40.76 2.35
C ALA A 314 14.61 -40.91 3.34
N THR A 315 14.29 -42.16 3.67
CA THR A 315 13.73 -42.54 4.98
C THR A 315 14.83 -43.16 5.80
#